data_AF-A0A2S9T4T9-F1
#
_entry.id   AF-A0A2S9T4T9-F1
#
_cell.length_a   1.000
_cell.length_b   1.000
_cell.length_c   1.000
_cell.angle_alpha   90.00
_cell.angle_beta   90.00
_cell.angle_gamma   90.00
#
_symmetry.space_group_name_H-M   'P 1'
#
loop_
_entity.id
_entity.type
_entity.pdbx_description
1 polymer ?
#
loop_
_entity_poly.entity_id
_entity_poly.type
_entity_poly.pdbx_seq_one_letter_code
_entity_poly.pdbx_strand_id
1 'polypeptide(L)'
;MSWNLEDHILDHAALVSNNLPSYFNLADDKNIHFTFSIDKSQLIVNHNCKSQKDIDLVMSKFFEDLKEYEYIFYESQGTKKPKRKMSLDFSHILFAYHNTDSDSINSKNYEVEPHFHLLIPQKLKNKYEKSTKVGLGYLNLRRMINEVALKHNLTFNFNENVSNDTDLITKKQATKFTWFNKRVDDQHFLNAVQSGQVNKYIQEFIKHYKRTENIQYYIKGMTDFKQRLLRQNIDFIYDGKNLKSEDFPLFFNEEQIKSLDIINSGNVKEIKELIKIRENKIARAFIEYNFGFNNVVTKELEQRGNIFKKIDLDFTDVNIDINKKMTSKDSSNEKYKKSLAFNVKEDVTKILKVVKNDKHFLELMQTLGYENIKFKAKNVEGKRERVGFTFTNNNENYTVYLNSLDLNYKNLTTAYKNNIDIKTQDIQTELLNYKAKINDYIPLKQKTYNNKIFYTIYKIEPNISLE
;
A
#
# COMPACT_ATOMS: atom_id res chain seq x y z
N MET A 1 6.27 5.81 -36.25
CA MET A 1 4.98 5.12 -36.05
C MET A 1 4.32 5.72 -34.83
N SER A 2 3.17 6.36 -35.00
CA SER A 2 2.34 6.83 -33.89
C SER A 2 1.69 5.62 -33.22
N TRP A 3 1.84 5.51 -31.90
CA TRP A 3 1.24 4.48 -31.07
C TRP A 3 -0.29 4.50 -31.19
N ASN A 4 -0.91 3.38 -31.60
CA ASN A 4 -2.35 3.17 -31.53
C ASN A 4 -2.65 2.34 -30.28
N LEU A 5 -3.54 2.85 -29.43
CA LEU A 5 -3.94 2.18 -28.19
C LEU A 5 -4.64 0.85 -28.47
N GLU A 6 -5.38 0.75 -29.58
CA GLU A 6 -6.01 -0.50 -29.99
C GLU A 6 -4.96 -1.53 -30.40
N ASP A 7 -4.01 -1.14 -31.25
CA ASP A 7 -2.91 -2.04 -31.62
C ASP A 7 -2.22 -2.54 -30.35
N HIS A 8 -1.94 -1.69 -29.36
CA HIS A 8 -1.38 -2.15 -28.09
C HIS A 8 -2.26 -3.15 -27.30
N ILE A 9 -3.59 -3.02 -27.35
CA ILE A 9 -4.53 -3.90 -26.64
C ILE A 9 -4.73 -5.22 -27.40
N LEU A 10 -4.74 -5.18 -28.73
CA LEU A 10 -4.94 -6.38 -29.55
C LEU A 10 -3.63 -7.14 -29.78
N ASP A 11 -2.51 -6.41 -29.80
CA ASP A 11 -1.17 -6.97 -29.97
C ASP A 11 -0.83 -7.82 -28.74
N HIS A 12 -0.67 -9.11 -29.01
CA HIS A 12 -0.32 -10.13 -28.02
C HIS A 12 -1.36 -10.39 -26.92
N ALA A 13 -2.64 -10.06 -27.15
CA ALA A 13 -3.71 -10.52 -26.28
C ALA A 13 -3.91 -12.04 -26.41
N ALA A 14 -3.97 -12.73 -25.28
CA ALA A 14 -4.26 -14.17 -25.22
C ALA A 14 -5.77 -14.45 -25.45
N LEU A 15 -6.64 -13.54 -25.00
CA LEU A 15 -8.09 -13.57 -25.28
C LEU A 15 -8.58 -12.16 -25.60
N VAL A 16 -9.53 -12.08 -26.53
CA VAL A 16 -10.14 -10.81 -26.95
C VAL A 16 -11.65 -10.99 -27.14
N SER A 17 -12.41 -10.02 -26.65
CA SER A 17 -13.82 -9.82 -26.94
C SER A 17 -13.99 -8.38 -27.41
N ASN A 18 -14.16 -8.17 -28.72
CA ASN A 18 -14.33 -6.85 -29.30
C ASN A 18 -15.79 -6.59 -29.64
N ASN A 19 -16.50 -5.90 -28.74
CA ASN A 19 -17.90 -5.50 -28.96
C ASN A 19 -18.02 -3.98 -29.22
N LEU A 20 -16.92 -3.32 -29.64
CA LEU A 20 -16.98 -1.90 -29.94
C LEU A 20 -17.93 -1.63 -31.11
N PRO A 21 -18.77 -0.59 -31.04
CA PRO A 21 -19.69 -0.28 -32.12
C PRO A 21 -18.95 0.16 -33.37
N SER A 22 -19.53 -0.06 -34.55
CA SER A 22 -18.90 0.29 -35.84
C SER A 22 -18.57 1.78 -36.01
N TYR A 23 -19.22 2.66 -35.23
CA TYR A 23 -18.94 4.10 -35.21
C TYR A 23 -17.86 4.51 -34.20
N PHE A 24 -17.24 3.55 -33.50
CA PHE A 24 -16.22 3.83 -32.50
C PHE A 24 -14.95 4.38 -33.16
N ASN A 25 -14.56 5.59 -32.79
CA ASN A 25 -13.31 6.19 -33.24
C ASN A 25 -12.20 5.89 -32.24
N LEU A 26 -11.26 5.03 -32.61
CA LEU A 26 -10.15 4.58 -31.77
C LEU A 26 -9.15 5.69 -31.44
N ALA A 27 -9.05 6.68 -32.33
CA ALA A 27 -8.19 7.84 -32.15
C ALA A 27 -8.82 8.93 -31.26
N ASP A 28 -10.04 8.74 -30.75
CA ASP A 28 -10.68 9.68 -29.82
C ASP A 28 -9.97 9.63 -28.46
N ASP A 29 -9.37 10.76 -28.07
CA ASP A 29 -8.64 10.92 -26.80
C ASP A 29 -9.56 10.85 -25.57
N LYS A 30 -10.88 10.89 -25.78
CA LYS A 30 -11.90 10.72 -24.74
C LYS A 30 -12.25 9.26 -24.47
N ASN A 31 -11.73 8.32 -25.27
CA ASN A 31 -11.87 6.91 -25.00
C ASN A 31 -11.23 6.57 -23.67
N ILE A 32 -11.86 5.65 -22.95
CA ILE A 32 -11.46 5.28 -21.60
C ILE A 32 -10.74 3.95 -21.66
N HIS A 33 -9.48 3.97 -21.25
CA HIS A 33 -8.66 2.77 -21.09
C HIS A 33 -8.54 2.40 -19.62
N PHE A 34 -9.24 1.35 -19.21
CA PHE A 34 -9.15 0.81 -17.87
C PHE A 34 -8.33 -0.48 -17.87
N THR A 35 -7.47 -0.62 -16.87
CA THR A 35 -6.56 -1.75 -16.75
C THR A 35 -6.50 -2.25 -15.32
N PHE A 36 -6.48 -3.57 -15.18
CA PHE A 36 -6.35 -4.25 -13.91
C PHE A 36 -5.52 -5.52 -14.06
N SER A 37 -4.74 -5.86 -13.05
CA SER A 37 -3.79 -6.97 -13.08
C SER A 37 -3.93 -7.86 -11.85
N ILE A 38 -3.48 -9.10 -11.97
CA ILE A 38 -3.41 -10.03 -10.85
C ILE A 38 -1.98 -10.46 -10.60
N ASP A 39 -1.71 -10.68 -9.32
CA ASP A 39 -0.42 -11.15 -8.84
C ASP A 39 -0.27 -12.65 -9.17
N LYS A 40 0.75 -13.06 -9.94
CA LYS A 40 1.00 -14.49 -10.23
C LYS A 40 1.09 -15.35 -8.97
N SER A 41 1.78 -14.85 -7.95
CA SER A 41 1.89 -15.48 -6.63
C SER A 41 0.53 -15.86 -6.03
N GLN A 42 -0.53 -15.08 -6.27
CA GLN A 42 -1.88 -15.43 -5.84
C GLN A 42 -2.45 -16.61 -6.63
N LEU A 43 -2.18 -16.70 -7.93
CA LEU A 43 -2.61 -17.82 -8.77
C LEU A 43 -1.90 -19.12 -8.37
N ILE A 44 -0.62 -19.02 -8.00
CA ILE A 44 0.14 -20.14 -7.47
C ILE A 44 -0.47 -20.63 -6.14
N VAL A 45 -0.73 -19.72 -5.20
CA VAL A 45 -1.24 -20.08 -3.86
C VAL A 45 -2.70 -20.54 -3.92
N ASN A 46 -3.59 -19.78 -4.55
CA ASN A 46 -5.04 -20.03 -4.53
C ASN A 46 -5.49 -21.11 -5.52
N HIS A 47 -4.74 -21.33 -6.61
CA HIS A 47 -5.14 -22.22 -7.69
C HIS A 47 -4.09 -23.28 -8.05
N ASN A 48 -2.97 -23.36 -7.31
CA ASN A 48 -1.89 -24.31 -7.56
C ASN A 48 -1.37 -24.24 -9.01
N CYS A 49 -1.34 -23.04 -9.60
CA CYS A 49 -0.81 -22.86 -10.95
C CYS A 49 0.71 -23.11 -10.97
N LYS A 50 1.18 -24.01 -11.84
CA LYS A 50 2.60 -24.37 -11.99
C LYS A 50 3.18 -23.97 -13.35
N SER A 51 2.34 -23.46 -14.25
CA SER A 51 2.72 -23.06 -15.60
C SER A 51 1.86 -21.90 -16.09
N GLN A 52 2.28 -21.26 -17.19
CA GLN A 52 1.46 -20.24 -17.86
C GLN A 52 0.12 -20.83 -18.35
N LYS A 53 0.11 -22.09 -18.78
CA LYS A 53 -1.12 -22.78 -19.20
C LYS A 53 -2.14 -22.90 -18.07
N ASP A 54 -1.69 -23.14 -16.84
CA ASP A 54 -2.58 -23.20 -15.66
C ASP A 54 -3.16 -21.81 -15.35
N ILE A 55 -2.32 -20.77 -15.44
CA ILE A 55 -2.75 -19.38 -15.30
C ILE A 55 -3.81 -19.04 -16.35
N ASP A 56 -3.55 -19.36 -17.62
CA ASP A 56 -4.45 -19.09 -18.73
C ASP A 56 -5.79 -19.80 -18.53
N LEU A 57 -5.81 -21.02 -18.00
CA LEU A 57 -7.05 -21.74 -17.70
C LEU A 57 -7.91 -21.02 -16.64
N VAL A 58 -7.29 -20.51 -15.57
CA VAL A 58 -8.00 -19.75 -14.53
C VAL A 58 -8.48 -18.41 -15.08
N MET A 59 -7.62 -17.69 -15.81
CA MET A 59 -7.94 -16.38 -16.38
C MET A 59 -8.99 -16.46 -17.49
N SER A 60 -9.00 -17.53 -18.29
CA SER A 60 -10.01 -17.75 -19.33
C SER A 60 -11.41 -17.92 -18.72
N LYS A 61 -11.51 -18.70 -17.63
CA LYS A 61 -12.79 -18.86 -16.91
C LYS A 61 -13.30 -17.54 -16.35
N PHE A 62 -12.41 -16.77 -15.71
CA PHE A 62 -12.76 -15.43 -15.22
C PHE A 62 -13.15 -14.48 -16.36
N PHE A 63 -12.45 -14.53 -17.50
CA PHE A 63 -12.73 -13.71 -18.67
C PHE A 63 -14.15 -13.99 -19.21
N GLU A 64 -14.50 -15.26 -19.40
CA GLU A 64 -15.82 -15.67 -19.89
C GLU A 64 -16.94 -15.27 -18.91
N ASP A 65 -16.75 -15.52 -17.61
CA ASP A 65 -17.75 -15.17 -16.59
C ASP A 65 -17.93 -13.64 -16.48
N LEU A 66 -16.85 -12.86 -16.60
CA LEU A 66 -16.94 -11.39 -16.54
C LEU A 66 -17.58 -10.80 -17.79
N LYS A 67 -17.28 -11.37 -18.97
CA LYS A 67 -17.84 -10.94 -20.26
C LYS A 67 -19.36 -11.03 -20.28
N GLU A 68 -19.93 -12.08 -19.70
CA GLU A 68 -21.38 -12.34 -19.68
C GLU A 68 -22.09 -11.72 -18.45
N TYR A 69 -21.36 -11.13 -17.51
CA TYR A 69 -21.95 -10.64 -16.27
C TYR A 69 -22.59 -9.24 -16.44
N GLU A 70 -23.87 -9.13 -16.05
CA GLU A 70 -24.56 -7.84 -15.93
C GLU A 70 -24.58 -7.37 -14.47
N TYR A 71 -23.87 -6.29 -14.18
CA TYR A 71 -23.86 -5.68 -12.85
C TYR A 71 -25.01 -4.70 -12.66
N ILE A 72 -25.88 -4.96 -11.68
CA ILE A 72 -27.04 -4.12 -11.36
C ILE A 72 -26.72 -3.23 -10.17
N PHE A 73 -26.95 -1.92 -10.30
CA PHE A 73 -26.76 -0.96 -9.20
C PHE A 73 -27.86 0.11 -9.15
N TYR A 74 -27.91 0.84 -8.05
CA TYR A 74 -28.93 1.86 -7.79
C TYR A 74 -28.30 3.24 -7.61
N GLU A 75 -28.61 4.16 -8.53
CA GLU A 75 -28.07 5.51 -8.54
C GLU A 75 -29.03 6.50 -7.85
N SER A 76 -28.49 7.39 -7.02
CA SER A 76 -29.29 8.46 -6.40
C SER A 76 -29.74 9.47 -7.45
N GLN A 77 -31.00 9.86 -7.41
CA GLN A 77 -31.56 10.93 -8.24
C GLN A 77 -31.84 12.23 -7.45
N GLY A 78 -31.20 12.38 -6.30
CA GLY A 78 -31.48 13.41 -5.31
C GLY A 78 -32.16 12.84 -4.06
N THR A 79 -32.18 13.63 -2.98
CA THR A 79 -32.59 13.17 -1.64
C THR A 79 -34.05 12.73 -1.52
N LYS A 80 -34.92 13.18 -2.43
CA LYS A 80 -36.37 12.91 -2.40
C LYS A 80 -36.87 11.95 -3.49
N LYS A 81 -36.00 11.49 -4.40
CA LYS A 81 -36.40 10.61 -5.52
C LYS A 81 -35.97 9.17 -5.24
N PRO A 82 -36.78 8.17 -5.65
CA PRO A 82 -36.37 6.78 -5.56
C PRO A 82 -35.09 6.56 -6.36
N LYS A 83 -34.21 5.69 -5.86
CA LYS A 83 -32.97 5.37 -6.57
C LYS A 83 -33.31 4.73 -7.90
N ARG A 84 -32.64 5.14 -8.96
CA ARG A 84 -32.81 4.57 -10.30
C ARG A 84 -32.02 3.28 -10.41
N LYS A 85 -32.68 2.20 -10.82
CA LYS A 85 -32.02 0.94 -11.21
C LYS A 85 -31.24 1.17 -12.50
N MET A 86 -29.96 0.84 -12.47
CA MET A 86 -29.01 0.92 -13.56
C MET A 86 -28.36 -0.45 -13.78
N SER A 87 -27.84 -0.69 -14.97
CA SER A 87 -26.99 -1.84 -15.25
C SER A 87 -25.72 -1.44 -15.99
N LEU A 88 -24.68 -2.26 -15.80
CA LEU A 88 -23.39 -2.19 -16.46
C LEU A 88 -23.08 -3.60 -17.00
N ASP A 89 -22.70 -3.67 -18.27
CA ASP A 89 -22.32 -4.90 -18.98
C ASP A 89 -21.18 -4.57 -19.97
N PHE A 90 -20.65 -5.59 -20.64
CA PHE A 90 -19.54 -5.46 -21.61
C PHE A 90 -20.02 -5.49 -23.07
N SER A 91 -21.27 -5.11 -23.34
CA SER A 91 -21.87 -5.20 -24.69
C SER A 91 -21.31 -4.20 -25.71
N HIS A 92 -20.59 -3.17 -25.24
CA HIS A 92 -20.03 -2.10 -26.10
C HIS A 92 -18.57 -1.77 -25.73
N ILE A 93 -17.80 -2.79 -25.34
CA ILE A 93 -16.45 -2.66 -24.81
C ILE A 93 -15.52 -3.60 -25.60
N LEU A 94 -14.27 -3.18 -25.78
CA LEU A 94 -13.19 -4.10 -26.12
C LEU A 94 -12.55 -4.58 -24.81
N PHE A 95 -12.61 -5.87 -24.57
CA PHE A 95 -12.06 -6.55 -23.40
C PHE A 95 -10.98 -7.53 -23.85
N ALA A 96 -9.75 -7.37 -23.35
CA ALA A 96 -8.64 -8.22 -23.69
C ALA A 96 -7.90 -8.70 -22.44
N TYR A 97 -7.43 -9.95 -22.49
CA TYR A 97 -6.55 -10.55 -21.50
C TYR A 97 -5.15 -10.71 -22.09
N HIS A 98 -4.14 -10.28 -21.35
CA HIS A 98 -2.73 -10.44 -21.70
C HIS A 98 -2.04 -11.32 -20.66
N ASN A 99 -1.32 -12.32 -21.15
CA ASN A 99 -0.51 -13.22 -20.34
C ASN A 99 0.98 -12.85 -20.41
N THR A 100 1.82 -13.58 -19.68
CA THR A 100 3.26 -13.27 -19.62
C THR A 100 4.04 -13.69 -20.87
N ASP A 101 3.52 -14.64 -21.64
CA ASP A 101 4.20 -15.30 -22.76
C ASP A 101 3.87 -14.63 -24.10
N SER A 102 3.37 -13.41 -24.06
CA SER A 102 2.93 -12.65 -25.22
C SER A 102 4.13 -12.40 -26.18
N ASP A 103 4.19 -13.19 -27.26
CA ASP A 103 5.30 -13.40 -28.23
C ASP A 103 5.70 -12.17 -29.08
N SER A 104 5.86 -10.97 -28.49
CA SER A 104 6.49 -9.86 -29.22
C SER A 104 7.99 -10.07 -29.30
N ILE A 105 8.56 -9.94 -30.49
CA ILE A 105 10.02 -9.82 -30.65
C ILE A 105 10.57 -8.61 -29.85
N ASN A 106 9.71 -7.61 -29.61
CA ASN A 106 10.00 -6.42 -28.80
C ASN A 106 9.78 -6.63 -27.29
N SER A 107 9.17 -7.76 -26.88
CA SER A 107 8.90 -8.17 -25.49
C SER A 107 9.63 -9.45 -25.11
N LYS A 108 10.55 -9.95 -25.93
CA LYS A 108 11.47 -11.03 -25.50
C LYS A 108 12.16 -10.60 -24.21
N ASN A 109 11.95 -11.38 -23.14
CA ASN A 109 12.39 -11.13 -21.76
C ASN A 109 11.56 -10.13 -20.92
N TYR A 110 10.41 -9.68 -21.42
CA TYR A 110 9.50 -8.81 -20.68
C TYR A 110 8.45 -9.62 -19.92
N GLU A 111 8.65 -9.78 -18.61
CA GLU A 111 7.59 -10.30 -17.76
C GLU A 111 6.63 -9.19 -17.33
N VAL A 112 5.35 -9.42 -17.63
CA VAL A 112 4.23 -8.59 -17.19
C VAL A 112 3.28 -9.49 -16.42
N GLU A 113 2.84 -9.04 -15.25
CA GLU A 113 1.78 -9.72 -14.51
C GLU A 113 0.56 -9.96 -15.41
N PRO A 114 -0.15 -11.09 -15.29
CA PRO A 114 -1.40 -11.31 -16.01
C PRO A 114 -2.35 -10.14 -15.79
N HIS A 115 -2.85 -9.57 -16.88
CA HIS A 115 -3.61 -8.33 -16.79
C HIS A 115 -4.64 -8.20 -17.91
N PHE A 116 -5.58 -7.31 -17.68
CA PHE A 116 -6.73 -7.11 -18.53
C PHE A 116 -6.83 -5.65 -18.95
N HIS A 117 -7.26 -5.46 -20.20
CA HIS A 117 -7.51 -4.18 -20.82
C HIS A 117 -9.00 -4.06 -21.13
N LEU A 118 -9.58 -2.93 -20.75
CA LEU A 118 -10.93 -2.53 -21.13
C LEU A 118 -10.83 -1.20 -21.87
N LEU A 119 -11.23 -1.18 -23.14
CA LEU A 119 -11.38 0.04 -23.91
C LEU A 119 -12.87 0.36 -24.05
N ILE A 120 -13.25 1.51 -23.52
CA ILE A 120 -14.64 1.90 -23.28
C ILE A 120 -14.91 3.23 -23.99
N PRO A 121 -16.02 3.37 -24.73
CA PRO A 121 -16.46 4.66 -25.25
C PRO A 121 -16.75 5.67 -24.14
N GLN A 122 -16.47 6.95 -24.39
CA GLN A 122 -16.73 8.04 -23.43
C GLN A 122 -18.18 8.05 -22.89
N LYS A 123 -19.12 7.54 -23.68
CA LYS A 123 -20.52 7.33 -23.29
C LYS A 123 -20.82 5.84 -23.38
N LEU A 124 -20.78 5.14 -22.24
CA LEU A 124 -21.32 3.80 -22.13
C LEU A 124 -22.81 3.84 -22.42
N LYS A 125 -23.24 3.20 -23.50
CA LYS A 125 -24.65 2.83 -23.68
C LYS A 125 -24.85 1.49 -22.98
N ASN A 126 -25.95 1.31 -22.25
CA ASN A 126 -26.32 -0.03 -21.77
C ASN A 126 -26.97 -0.85 -22.90
N LYS A 127 -27.30 -2.12 -22.65
CA LYS A 127 -28.07 -2.97 -23.58
C LYS A 127 -29.41 -2.41 -24.09
N TYR A 128 -29.88 -1.30 -23.53
CA TYR A 128 -31.09 -0.57 -23.95
C TYR A 128 -30.76 0.79 -24.60
N GLU A 129 -29.53 0.98 -25.07
CA GLU A 129 -29.00 2.19 -25.72
C GLU A 129 -28.99 3.48 -24.88
N LYS A 130 -29.19 3.40 -23.56
CA LYS A 130 -29.19 4.58 -22.69
C LYS A 130 -27.78 4.98 -22.27
N SER A 131 -27.43 6.24 -22.47
CA SER A 131 -26.12 6.80 -22.10
C SER A 131 -25.93 6.88 -20.58
N THR A 132 -24.80 6.38 -20.10
CA THR A 132 -24.34 6.44 -18.71
C THR A 132 -23.03 7.22 -18.62
N LYS A 133 -22.88 8.05 -17.58
CA LYS A 133 -21.66 8.85 -17.37
C LYS A 133 -20.59 7.99 -16.70
N VAL A 134 -19.42 7.88 -17.33
CA VAL A 134 -18.34 6.96 -16.93
C VAL A 134 -17.67 7.33 -15.59
N GLY A 135 -17.82 8.58 -15.11
CA GLY A 135 -17.30 9.00 -13.79
C GLY A 135 -17.89 8.23 -12.59
N LEU A 136 -19.16 7.80 -12.67
CA LEU A 136 -19.78 6.85 -11.73
C LEU A 136 -19.53 5.38 -12.14
N GLY A 137 -19.05 5.18 -13.36
CA GLY A 137 -18.75 3.88 -13.98
C GLY A 137 -17.55 3.19 -13.34
N TYR A 138 -16.46 3.87 -13.00
CA TYR A 138 -15.26 3.19 -12.46
C TYR A 138 -15.47 2.48 -11.11
N LEU A 139 -16.21 3.09 -10.18
CA LEU A 139 -16.55 2.45 -8.91
C LEU A 139 -17.39 1.19 -9.14
N ASN A 140 -18.38 1.28 -10.02
CA ASN A 140 -19.29 0.17 -10.32
C ASN A 140 -18.62 -0.91 -11.18
N LEU A 141 -17.73 -0.53 -12.11
CA LEU A 141 -16.88 -1.42 -12.88
C LEU A 141 -15.93 -2.20 -11.95
N ARG A 142 -15.31 -1.51 -10.99
CA ARG A 142 -14.50 -2.17 -9.97
C ARG A 142 -15.33 -3.14 -9.12
N ARG A 143 -16.55 -2.78 -8.74
CA ARG A 143 -17.46 -3.66 -7.99
C ARG A 143 -17.86 -4.87 -8.82
N MET A 144 -18.24 -4.68 -10.08
CA MET A 144 -18.53 -5.72 -11.05
C MET A 144 -17.35 -6.72 -11.15
N ILE A 145 -16.14 -6.21 -11.42
CA ILE A 145 -14.92 -7.03 -11.52
C ILE A 145 -14.69 -7.79 -10.20
N ASN A 146 -14.82 -7.13 -9.05
CA ASN A 146 -14.63 -7.77 -7.76
C ASN A 146 -15.67 -8.85 -7.47
N GLU A 147 -16.94 -8.67 -7.83
CA GLU A 147 -17.99 -9.67 -7.62
C GLU A 147 -17.73 -10.94 -8.41
N VAL A 148 -17.30 -10.81 -9.66
CA VAL A 148 -16.88 -11.95 -10.47
C VAL A 148 -15.60 -12.56 -9.92
N ALA A 149 -14.58 -11.73 -9.62
CA ALA A 149 -13.28 -12.19 -9.11
C ALA A 149 -13.42 -13.02 -7.81
N LEU A 150 -14.30 -12.62 -6.90
CA LEU A 150 -14.56 -13.36 -5.66
C LEU A 150 -15.11 -14.78 -5.91
N LYS A 151 -15.91 -14.98 -6.96
CA LYS A 151 -16.39 -16.34 -7.34
C LYS A 151 -15.24 -17.25 -7.76
N HIS A 152 -14.16 -16.67 -8.27
CA HIS A 152 -12.95 -17.37 -8.65
C HIS A 152 -11.86 -17.32 -7.59
N ASN A 153 -12.10 -16.82 -6.37
CA ASN A 153 -11.04 -16.63 -5.36
C ASN A 153 -9.86 -15.75 -5.84
N LEU A 154 -10.17 -14.71 -6.62
CA LEU A 154 -9.21 -13.78 -7.21
C LEU A 154 -9.36 -12.37 -6.62
N THR A 155 -8.23 -11.67 -6.55
CA THR A 155 -8.13 -10.26 -6.13
C THR A 155 -7.25 -9.48 -7.09
N PHE A 156 -7.82 -8.46 -7.72
CA PHE A 156 -7.15 -7.64 -8.73
C PHE A 156 -6.57 -6.35 -8.17
N ASN A 157 -5.45 -5.93 -8.77
CA ASN A 157 -4.85 -4.61 -8.66
C ASN A 157 -5.40 -3.71 -9.76
N PHE A 158 -5.98 -2.58 -9.38
CA PHE A 158 -6.48 -1.58 -10.32
C PHE A 158 -5.47 -0.45 -10.50
N ASN A 159 -5.24 -0.01 -11.74
CA ASN A 159 -4.22 1.01 -12.05
C ASN A 159 -4.51 2.40 -11.42
N GLU A 160 -5.78 2.66 -11.08
CA GLU A 160 -6.28 3.89 -10.45
C GLU A 160 -6.02 3.98 -8.93
N ASN A 161 -5.32 3.00 -8.34
CA ASN A 161 -5.04 2.94 -6.90
C ASN A 161 -4.03 4.00 -6.38
N VAL A 162 -4.05 5.23 -6.90
CA VAL A 162 -3.25 6.37 -6.43
C VAL A 162 -3.93 6.98 -5.20
N SER A 163 -3.23 7.08 -4.07
CA SER A 163 -3.86 7.38 -2.78
C SER A 163 -4.19 8.87 -2.58
N ASN A 164 -3.59 9.77 -3.36
CA ASN A 164 -3.79 11.23 -3.35
C ASN A 164 -2.99 11.92 -4.50
N ASP A 165 -3.18 13.23 -4.69
CA ASP A 165 -2.51 14.03 -5.73
C ASP A 165 -0.99 14.01 -5.65
N THR A 166 -0.42 13.93 -4.44
CA THR A 166 1.02 13.80 -4.25
C THR A 166 1.52 12.49 -4.83
N ASP A 167 0.84 11.36 -4.53
CA ASP A 167 1.15 10.07 -5.14
C ASP A 167 1.03 10.08 -6.65
N LEU A 168 0.06 10.82 -7.19
CA LEU A 168 -0.16 10.97 -8.62
C LEU A 168 0.99 11.74 -9.28
N ILE A 169 1.49 12.80 -8.64
CA ILE A 169 2.67 13.56 -9.08
C ILE A 169 3.93 12.72 -9.01
N THR A 170 4.15 12.00 -7.90
CA THR A 170 5.37 11.20 -7.72
C THR A 170 5.36 9.95 -8.59
N LYS A 171 4.18 9.33 -8.81
CA LYS A 171 4.01 8.26 -9.80
C LYS A 171 4.29 8.79 -11.20
N LYS A 172 3.71 9.94 -11.61
CA LYS A 172 4.03 10.58 -12.90
C LYS A 172 5.53 10.85 -13.06
N GLN A 173 6.21 11.35 -12.03
CA GLN A 173 7.67 11.58 -12.04
C GLN A 173 8.47 10.27 -12.12
N ALA A 174 8.12 9.25 -11.36
CA ALA A 174 8.78 7.94 -11.43
C ALA A 174 8.51 7.22 -12.77
N THR A 175 7.31 7.37 -13.32
CA THR A 175 6.96 6.85 -14.65
C THR A 175 7.79 7.55 -15.74
N LYS A 176 8.15 8.83 -15.58
CA LYS A 176 9.06 9.50 -16.51
C LYS A 176 10.39 8.77 -16.63
N PHE A 177 11.00 8.31 -15.53
CA PHE A 177 12.25 7.54 -15.62
C PHE A 177 12.06 6.22 -16.38
N THR A 178 11.04 5.43 -16.03
CA THR A 178 10.78 4.15 -16.72
C THR A 178 10.37 4.33 -18.19
N TRP A 179 9.65 5.40 -18.51
CA TRP A 179 9.25 5.74 -19.87
C TRP A 179 10.45 6.25 -20.67
N PHE A 180 11.27 7.11 -20.06
CA PHE A 180 12.51 7.65 -20.62
C PHE A 180 13.45 6.52 -21.05
N ASN A 181 13.64 5.49 -20.21
CA ASN A 181 14.51 4.36 -20.55
C ASN A 181 13.98 3.52 -21.74
N LYS A 182 12.67 3.51 -21.98
CA LYS A 182 12.02 2.60 -22.94
C LYS A 182 11.66 3.24 -24.27
N ARG A 183 11.23 4.50 -24.26
CA ARG A 183 10.49 5.11 -25.37
C ARG A 183 11.20 6.29 -26.01
N VAL A 184 12.19 6.86 -25.32
CA VAL A 184 13.00 7.96 -25.87
C VAL A 184 13.99 7.40 -26.89
N ASP A 185 14.22 8.16 -27.95
CA ASP A 185 15.20 7.84 -28.98
C ASP A 185 16.62 7.86 -28.42
N ASP A 186 17.54 7.11 -29.03
CA ASP A 186 18.91 6.95 -28.53
C ASP A 186 19.65 8.30 -28.42
N GLN A 187 19.46 9.20 -29.38
CA GLN A 187 20.13 10.50 -29.37
C GLN A 187 19.66 11.38 -28.21
N HIS A 188 18.36 11.46 -27.97
CA HIS A 188 17.82 12.22 -26.86
C HIS A 188 18.21 11.60 -25.51
N PHE A 189 18.26 10.27 -25.41
CA PHE A 189 18.75 9.58 -24.22
C PHE A 189 20.21 9.96 -23.93
N LEU A 190 21.09 9.87 -24.93
CA LEU A 190 22.51 10.24 -24.80
C LEU A 190 22.68 11.70 -24.36
N ASN A 191 21.97 12.63 -25.00
CA ASN A 191 22.02 14.06 -24.65
C ASN A 191 21.55 14.30 -23.20
N ALA A 192 20.51 13.60 -22.76
CA ALA A 192 20.00 13.72 -21.39
C ALA A 192 20.94 13.12 -20.34
N VAL A 193 21.70 12.06 -20.68
CA VAL A 193 22.78 11.55 -19.83
C VAL A 193 23.92 12.58 -19.73
N GLN A 194 24.41 13.08 -20.87
CA GLN A 194 25.53 14.02 -20.92
C GLN A 194 25.23 15.36 -20.24
N SER A 195 23.99 15.85 -20.36
CA SER A 195 23.54 17.10 -19.71
C SER A 195 23.25 16.95 -18.21
N GLY A 196 23.33 15.73 -17.65
CA GLY A 196 23.04 15.47 -16.25
C GLY A 196 21.55 15.45 -15.89
N GLN A 197 20.64 15.59 -16.86
CA GLN A 197 19.19 15.55 -16.66
C GLN A 197 18.74 14.20 -16.06
N VAL A 198 19.39 13.10 -16.46
CA VAL A 198 19.11 11.76 -15.95
C VAL A 198 19.36 11.61 -14.45
N ASN A 199 20.32 12.38 -13.87
CA ASN A 199 20.58 12.36 -12.42
C ASN A 199 19.32 12.73 -11.63
N LYS A 200 18.58 13.73 -12.11
CA LYS A 200 17.32 14.16 -11.49
C LYS A 200 16.25 13.07 -11.59
N TYR A 201 16.15 12.39 -12.74
CA TYR A 201 15.18 11.31 -12.93
C TYR A 201 15.45 10.11 -12.03
N ILE A 202 16.72 9.71 -11.88
CA ILE A 202 17.11 8.62 -10.97
C ILE A 202 16.83 8.99 -9.52
N GLN A 203 17.15 10.22 -9.10
CA GLN A 203 16.86 10.69 -7.73
C GLN A 203 15.35 10.67 -7.43
N GLU A 204 14.51 11.16 -8.35
CA GLU A 204 13.06 11.13 -8.22
C GLU A 204 12.53 9.68 -8.18
N PHE A 205 13.10 8.79 -9.01
CA PHE A 205 12.74 7.37 -9.05
C PHE A 205 13.09 6.64 -7.74
N ILE A 206 14.29 6.85 -7.20
CA ILE A 206 14.73 6.29 -5.92
C ILE A 206 13.88 6.84 -4.77
N LYS A 207 13.58 8.13 -4.77
CA LYS A 207 12.68 8.74 -3.77
C LYS A 207 11.28 8.11 -3.80
N HIS A 208 10.76 7.83 -5.00
CA HIS A 208 9.50 7.12 -5.16
C HIS A 208 9.58 5.69 -4.62
N TYR A 209 10.66 4.96 -4.92
CA TYR A 209 10.90 3.63 -4.37
C TYR A 209 10.93 3.66 -2.84
N LYS A 210 11.76 4.50 -2.22
CA LYS A 210 11.86 4.61 -0.75
C LYS A 210 10.53 4.93 -0.05
N ARG A 211 9.58 5.54 -0.76
CA ARG A 211 8.25 5.86 -0.24
C ARG A 211 7.23 4.73 -0.45
N THR A 212 7.35 3.98 -1.54
CA THR A 212 6.37 2.96 -1.94
C THR A 212 6.83 1.54 -1.64
N GLU A 213 8.12 1.37 -1.38
CA GLU A 213 8.81 0.11 -1.08
C GLU A 213 8.58 -0.98 -2.14
N ASN A 214 8.15 -0.57 -3.34
CA ASN A 214 7.88 -1.47 -4.45
C ASN A 214 9.18 -1.89 -5.13
N ILE A 215 9.84 -2.88 -4.54
CA ILE A 215 11.16 -3.37 -4.99
C ILE A 215 11.14 -3.91 -6.42
N GLN A 216 10.07 -4.59 -6.83
CA GLN A 216 9.91 -5.11 -8.19
C GLN A 216 9.90 -3.97 -9.23
N TYR A 217 9.19 -2.88 -8.93
CA TYR A 217 9.18 -1.69 -9.80
C TYR A 217 10.55 -1.02 -9.87
N TYR A 218 11.24 -0.91 -8.73
CA TYR A 218 12.58 -0.33 -8.66
C TYR A 218 13.61 -1.13 -9.46
N ILE A 219 13.72 -2.43 -9.19
CA ILE A 219 14.65 -3.34 -9.89
C ILE A 219 14.38 -3.29 -11.38
N LYS A 220 13.13 -3.44 -11.83
CA LYS A 220 12.76 -3.37 -13.26
C LYS A 220 13.26 -2.08 -13.91
N GLY A 221 13.01 -0.92 -13.30
CA GLY A 221 13.42 0.37 -13.84
C GLY A 221 14.93 0.55 -13.92
N MET A 222 15.68 0.05 -12.92
CA MET A 222 17.14 0.13 -12.88
C MET A 222 17.80 -0.87 -13.84
N THR A 223 17.28 -2.09 -13.96
CA THR A 223 17.73 -3.09 -14.93
C THR A 223 17.52 -2.58 -16.35
N ASP A 224 16.34 -2.01 -16.67
CA ASP A 224 16.07 -1.39 -17.98
C ASP A 224 17.08 -0.27 -18.29
N PHE A 225 17.43 0.55 -17.28
CA PHE A 225 18.43 1.62 -17.43
C PHE A 225 19.83 1.06 -17.68
N LYS A 226 20.29 0.08 -16.88
CA LYS A 226 21.59 -0.60 -17.05
C LYS A 226 21.72 -1.23 -18.44
N GLN A 227 20.68 -1.92 -18.91
CA GLN A 227 20.65 -2.49 -20.27
C GLN A 227 20.74 -1.41 -21.36
N ARG A 228 20.10 -0.25 -21.16
CA ARG A 228 20.18 0.86 -22.11
C ARG A 228 21.55 1.52 -22.14
N LEU A 229 22.22 1.65 -20.99
CA LEU A 229 23.61 2.11 -20.89
C LEU A 229 24.57 1.14 -21.57
N LEU A 230 24.41 -0.17 -21.33
CA LEU A 230 25.21 -1.22 -21.96
C LEU A 230 25.06 -1.19 -23.49
N ARG A 231 23.82 -1.16 -23.98
CA ARG A 231 23.52 -1.15 -25.42
C ARG A 231 24.15 0.03 -26.17
N GLN A 232 24.15 1.21 -25.53
CA GLN A 232 24.71 2.42 -26.12
C GLN A 232 26.17 2.67 -25.73
N ASN A 233 26.77 1.77 -24.94
CA ASN A 233 28.11 1.92 -24.38
C ASN A 233 28.35 3.27 -23.68
N ILE A 234 27.44 3.67 -22.81
CA ILE A 234 27.50 4.95 -22.08
C ILE A 234 27.89 4.69 -20.62
N ASP A 235 28.98 5.30 -20.17
CA ASP A 235 29.34 5.32 -18.76
C ASP A 235 28.44 6.27 -17.98
N PHE A 236 27.94 5.83 -16.83
CA PHE A 236 27.09 6.63 -15.97
C PHE A 236 27.47 6.40 -14.51
N ILE A 237 28.07 7.41 -13.89
CA ILE A 237 28.52 7.33 -12.50
C ILE A 237 27.39 7.78 -11.58
N TYR A 238 26.98 6.88 -10.69
CA TYR A 238 26.04 7.16 -9.61
C TYR A 238 26.59 6.60 -8.31
N ASP A 239 26.71 7.47 -7.29
CA ASP A 239 27.20 7.08 -5.96
C ASP A 239 28.56 6.35 -6.02
N GLY A 240 29.48 6.87 -6.85
CA GLY A 240 30.81 6.30 -7.05
C GLY A 240 30.87 5.04 -7.91
N LYS A 241 29.74 4.50 -8.37
CA LYS A 241 29.67 3.29 -9.20
C LYS A 241 29.30 3.60 -10.64
N ASN A 242 29.92 2.91 -11.59
CA ASN A 242 29.51 2.95 -12.98
C ASN A 242 28.34 1.99 -13.22
N LEU A 243 27.13 2.53 -13.36
CA LEU A 243 25.91 1.72 -13.52
C LEU A 243 25.86 0.93 -14.85
N LYS A 244 26.78 1.17 -15.80
CA LYS A 244 26.97 0.33 -16.98
C LYS A 244 27.53 -1.04 -16.60
N SER A 245 28.60 -1.06 -15.81
CA SER A 245 29.39 -2.26 -15.51
C SER A 245 29.14 -2.83 -14.11
N GLU A 246 28.72 -2.00 -13.17
CA GLU A 246 28.54 -2.36 -11.76
C GLU A 246 27.05 -2.50 -11.40
N ASP A 247 26.79 -3.03 -10.21
CA ASP A 247 25.45 -3.19 -9.70
C ASP A 247 24.90 -1.89 -9.11
N PHE A 248 23.67 -1.55 -9.50
CA PHE A 248 22.96 -0.43 -8.91
C PHE A 248 22.65 -0.70 -7.43
N PRO A 249 22.54 0.32 -6.57
CA PRO A 249 22.25 0.13 -5.15
C PRO A 249 20.86 -0.48 -4.95
N LEU A 250 20.72 -1.44 -4.04
CA LEU A 250 19.43 -1.88 -3.51
C LEU A 250 19.24 -1.23 -2.14
N PHE A 251 18.08 -0.60 -1.91
CA PHE A 251 17.77 0.01 -0.61
C PHE A 251 16.73 -0.84 0.10
N PHE A 252 17.16 -1.98 0.64
CA PHE A 252 16.29 -2.82 1.47
C PHE A 252 16.08 -2.17 2.85
N ASN A 253 14.84 -2.13 3.32
CA ASN A 253 14.53 -1.81 4.72
C ASN A 253 14.68 -3.04 5.62
N GLU A 254 14.58 -2.87 6.94
CA GLU A 254 14.73 -3.97 7.91
C GLU A 254 13.71 -5.09 7.70
N GLU A 255 12.46 -4.77 7.32
CA GLU A 255 11.42 -5.77 7.07
C GLU A 255 11.72 -6.60 5.82
N GLN A 256 12.24 -5.97 4.78
CA GLN A 256 12.66 -6.63 3.54
C GLN A 256 13.87 -7.53 3.77
N ILE A 257 14.86 -7.09 4.57
CA ILE A 257 16.00 -7.91 4.97
C ILE A 257 15.52 -9.12 5.76
N LYS A 258 14.67 -8.92 6.78
CA LYS A 258 14.07 -10.01 7.55
C LYS A 258 13.29 -11.00 6.69
N SER A 259 12.59 -10.50 5.68
CA SER A 259 11.87 -11.34 4.71
C SER A 259 12.83 -12.24 3.92
N LEU A 260 13.96 -11.69 3.46
CA LEU A 260 15.02 -12.46 2.80
C LEU A 260 15.64 -13.50 3.73
N ASP A 261 15.93 -13.14 4.98
CA ASP A 261 16.49 -14.07 5.97
C ASP A 261 15.55 -15.26 6.22
N ILE A 262 14.25 -14.99 6.40
CA ILE A 262 13.23 -16.05 6.55
C ILE A 262 13.22 -16.97 5.33
N ILE A 263 13.20 -16.39 4.12
CA ILE A 263 13.21 -17.17 2.87
C ILE A 263 14.47 -18.03 2.75
N ASN A 264 15.64 -17.44 2.99
CA ASN A 264 16.94 -18.12 2.87
C ASN A 264 17.17 -19.18 3.95
N SER A 265 16.53 -19.05 5.11
CA SER A 265 16.55 -20.07 6.17
C SER A 265 16.00 -21.42 5.68
N GLY A 266 15.01 -21.38 4.78
CA GLY A 266 14.26 -22.56 4.34
C GLY A 266 13.17 -23.02 5.32
N ASN A 267 12.86 -22.25 6.36
CA ASN A 267 11.82 -22.60 7.33
C ASN A 267 10.42 -22.48 6.71
N VAL A 268 9.84 -23.62 6.34
CA VAL A 268 8.51 -23.71 5.70
C VAL A 268 7.43 -22.96 6.48
N LYS A 269 7.41 -23.07 7.81
CA LYS A 269 6.37 -22.44 8.64
C LYS A 269 6.44 -20.92 8.58
N GLU A 270 7.63 -20.36 8.74
CA GLU A 270 7.83 -18.91 8.70
C GLU A 270 7.62 -18.34 7.30
N ILE A 271 8.05 -19.08 6.26
CA ILE A 271 7.82 -18.72 4.86
C ILE A 271 6.32 -18.70 4.57
N LYS A 272 5.54 -19.69 5.03
CA LYS A 272 4.07 -19.69 4.85
C LYS A 272 3.41 -18.47 5.51
N GLU A 273 3.82 -18.08 6.71
CA GLU A 273 3.31 -16.86 7.34
C GLU A 273 3.68 -15.60 6.54
N LEU A 274 4.88 -15.55 5.98
CA LEU A 274 5.33 -14.43 5.15
C LEU A 274 4.50 -14.32 3.86
N ILE A 275 4.16 -15.45 3.24
CA ILE A 275 3.38 -15.55 2.00
C ILE A 275 1.95 -15.01 2.17
N LYS A 276 1.36 -15.14 3.36
CA LYS A 276 0.03 -14.59 3.66
C LYS A 276 -0.01 -13.07 3.51
N ILE A 277 1.12 -12.39 3.69
CA ILE A 277 1.24 -10.94 3.57
C ILE A 277 1.33 -10.55 2.10
N ARG A 278 0.20 -10.19 1.49
CA ARG A 278 0.11 -9.84 0.06
C ARG A 278 1.05 -8.69 -0.35
N GLU A 279 1.29 -7.75 0.56
CA GLU A 279 2.18 -6.61 0.33
C GLU A 279 3.66 -6.99 0.30
N ASN A 280 4.04 -8.17 0.81
CA ASN A 280 5.43 -8.63 0.84
C ASN A 280 5.90 -9.06 -0.57
N LYS A 281 6.50 -8.11 -1.29
CA LYS A 281 6.96 -8.32 -2.66
C LYS A 281 8.11 -9.31 -2.79
N ILE A 282 8.91 -9.49 -1.73
CA ILE A 282 10.04 -10.44 -1.73
C ILE A 282 9.51 -11.87 -1.60
N ALA A 283 8.60 -12.12 -0.66
CA ALA A 283 7.95 -13.42 -0.50
C ALA A 283 7.25 -13.85 -1.79
N ARG A 284 6.55 -12.91 -2.43
CA ARG A 284 5.86 -13.15 -3.71
C ARG A 284 6.81 -13.51 -4.84
N ALA A 285 7.90 -12.77 -4.99
CA ALA A 285 8.93 -13.08 -5.96
C ALA A 285 9.55 -14.46 -5.71
N PHE A 286 9.75 -14.83 -4.45
CA PHE A 286 10.23 -16.16 -4.06
C PHE A 286 9.23 -17.27 -4.42
N ILE A 287 7.93 -17.11 -4.18
CA ILE A 287 6.92 -18.10 -4.59
C ILE A 287 6.99 -18.32 -6.11
N GLU A 288 7.01 -17.24 -6.88
CA GLU A 288 7.08 -17.32 -8.34
C GLU A 288 8.32 -18.10 -8.79
N TYR A 289 9.49 -17.76 -8.24
CA TYR A 289 10.74 -18.48 -8.45
C TYR A 289 10.67 -19.96 -8.05
N ASN A 290 10.10 -20.27 -6.89
CA ASN A 290 10.03 -21.62 -6.34
C ASN A 290 9.23 -22.56 -7.26
N PHE A 291 8.22 -22.02 -7.95
CA PHE A 291 7.39 -22.72 -8.92
C PHE A 291 7.87 -22.59 -10.38
N GLY A 292 9.10 -22.07 -10.58
CA GLY A 292 9.72 -22.01 -11.90
C GLY A 292 9.27 -20.85 -12.78
N PHE A 293 8.48 -19.91 -12.25
CA PHE A 293 8.23 -18.65 -12.93
C PHE A 293 9.45 -17.76 -12.78
N ASN A 294 9.75 -17.03 -13.84
CA ASN A 294 10.79 -16.03 -13.79
C ASN A 294 10.25 -14.79 -13.03
N ASN A 295 11.16 -14.12 -12.31
CA ASN A 295 10.88 -12.90 -11.58
C ASN A 295 12.14 -12.03 -11.52
N VAL A 296 11.99 -10.73 -11.82
CA VAL A 296 13.12 -9.79 -11.85
C VAL A 296 13.81 -9.61 -10.50
N VAL A 297 13.08 -9.74 -9.39
CA VAL A 297 13.64 -9.56 -8.04
C VAL A 297 14.55 -10.73 -7.69
N THR A 298 14.11 -11.98 -7.91
CA THR A 298 14.93 -13.15 -7.60
C THR A 298 16.12 -13.26 -8.53
N LYS A 299 15.95 -12.97 -9.83
CA LYS A 299 17.07 -12.90 -10.78
C LYS A 299 18.16 -11.91 -10.37
N GLU A 300 17.77 -10.70 -10.01
CA GLU A 300 18.72 -9.66 -9.57
C GLU A 300 19.44 -10.07 -8.29
N LEU A 301 18.74 -10.73 -7.35
CA LEU A 301 19.34 -11.22 -6.11
C LEU A 301 20.29 -12.41 -6.35
N GLU A 302 19.93 -13.36 -7.23
CA GLU A 302 20.82 -14.47 -7.62
C GLU A 302 22.08 -13.96 -8.32
N GLN A 303 21.96 -12.97 -9.20
CA GLN A 303 23.11 -12.33 -9.85
C GLN A 303 24.09 -11.70 -8.85
N ARG A 304 23.59 -11.26 -7.69
CA ARG A 304 24.38 -10.70 -6.58
C ARG A 304 24.84 -11.76 -5.57
N GLY A 305 24.66 -13.04 -5.87
CA GLY A 305 25.13 -14.17 -5.06
C GLY A 305 24.14 -14.71 -4.02
N ASN A 306 22.88 -14.26 -4.02
CA ASN A 306 21.86 -14.89 -3.17
C ASN A 306 21.52 -16.29 -3.68
N ILE A 307 21.40 -17.27 -2.79
CA ILE A 307 21.06 -18.65 -3.15
C ILE A 307 19.68 -18.98 -2.57
N PHE A 308 18.64 -18.94 -3.42
CA PHE A 308 17.30 -19.36 -3.03
C PHE A 308 17.22 -20.88 -3.00
N LYS A 309 16.83 -21.45 -1.86
CA LYS A 309 16.54 -22.88 -1.76
C LYS A 309 15.16 -23.14 -2.37
N LYS A 310 15.05 -24.13 -3.26
CA LYS A 310 13.73 -24.66 -3.65
C LYS A 310 13.16 -25.46 -2.48
N ILE A 311 11.90 -25.18 -2.16
CA ILE A 311 11.20 -25.75 -1.01
C ILE A 311 9.89 -26.33 -1.51
N ASP A 312 9.56 -27.53 -1.04
CA ASP A 312 8.23 -28.08 -1.26
C ASP A 312 7.22 -27.34 -0.38
N LEU A 313 6.31 -26.60 -1.01
CA LEU A 313 5.32 -25.76 -0.35
C LEU A 313 3.93 -26.26 -0.69
N ASP A 314 3.23 -26.73 0.35
CA ASP A 314 1.79 -26.99 0.30
C ASP A 314 1.01 -25.74 0.74
N PHE A 315 0.05 -25.31 -0.07
CA PHE A 315 -0.77 -24.12 0.17
C PHE A 315 -2.19 -24.43 0.65
N THR A 316 -2.53 -25.69 0.93
CA THR A 316 -3.88 -26.06 1.42
C THR A 316 -4.39 -25.22 2.58
N ASP A 317 -3.47 -24.78 3.46
CA ASP A 317 -3.79 -24.03 4.69
C ASP A 317 -3.37 -22.54 4.60
N VAL A 318 -3.03 -22.04 3.40
CA VAL A 318 -2.56 -20.67 3.20
C VAL A 318 -3.65 -19.85 2.52
N ASN A 319 -4.31 -18.99 3.31
CA ASN A 319 -5.16 -17.92 2.79
C ASN A 319 -4.37 -16.61 2.76
N ILE A 320 -4.28 -15.98 1.60
CA ILE A 320 -3.65 -14.67 1.46
C ILE A 320 -4.54 -13.63 2.15
N ASP A 321 -3.99 -12.93 3.14
CA ASP A 321 -4.69 -11.86 3.83
C ASP A 321 -4.82 -10.66 2.89
N ILE A 322 -6.05 -10.41 2.42
CA ILE A 322 -6.37 -9.20 1.69
C ILE A 322 -6.60 -8.11 2.73
N ASN A 323 -5.54 -7.41 3.10
CA ASN A 323 -5.66 -6.16 3.83
C ASN A 323 -6.53 -5.22 2.99
N LYS A 324 -7.81 -5.07 3.37
CA LYS A 324 -8.68 -4.07 2.76
C LYS A 324 -8.01 -2.72 2.97
N LYS A 325 -7.73 -2.00 1.88
CA LYS A 325 -7.27 -0.61 1.91
C LYS A 325 -8.13 0.13 2.94
N MET A 326 -7.49 0.60 4.02
CA MET A 326 -8.15 1.33 5.10
C MET A 326 -8.96 2.48 4.50
N THR A 327 -10.23 2.56 4.89
CA THR A 327 -11.08 3.65 4.45
C THR A 327 -10.61 4.97 5.07
N SER A 328 -11.02 6.12 4.53
CA SER A 328 -10.70 7.42 5.13
C SER A 328 -11.13 7.50 6.60
N LYS A 329 -12.18 6.78 6.98
CA LYS A 329 -12.67 6.60 8.36
C LYS A 329 -11.66 5.82 9.23
N ASP A 330 -11.07 4.77 8.68
CA ASP A 330 -10.06 3.96 9.36
C ASP A 330 -8.75 4.75 9.54
N SER A 331 -8.36 5.56 8.55
CA SER A 331 -7.17 6.43 8.67
C SER A 331 -7.34 7.57 9.68
N SER A 332 -8.55 8.10 9.85
CA SER A 332 -8.85 9.04 10.95
C SER A 332 -8.79 8.36 12.31
N ASN A 333 -9.22 7.10 12.41
CA ASN A 333 -9.11 6.31 13.64
C ASN A 333 -7.65 5.99 13.98
N GLU A 334 -6.80 5.67 13.01
CA GLU A 334 -5.36 5.47 13.26
C GLU A 334 -4.63 6.78 13.64
N LYS A 335 -4.95 7.90 12.98
CA LYS A 335 -4.40 9.20 13.38
C LYS A 335 -4.85 9.59 14.78
N TYR A 336 -6.09 9.31 15.14
CA TYR A 336 -6.61 9.51 16.49
C TYR A 336 -5.88 8.61 17.50
N LYS A 337 -5.68 7.32 17.18
CA LYS A 337 -4.91 6.38 18.01
C LYS A 337 -3.46 6.82 18.26
N LYS A 338 -2.89 7.65 17.39
CA LYS A 338 -1.55 8.24 17.54
C LYS A 338 -1.54 9.60 18.25
N SER A 339 -2.71 10.14 18.61
CA SER A 339 -2.81 11.46 19.25
C SER A 339 -2.49 11.40 20.74
N LEU A 340 -2.00 12.52 21.28
CA LEU A 340 -1.77 12.66 22.73
C LEU A 340 -3.05 12.38 23.52
N ALA A 341 -4.18 12.94 23.09
CA ALA A 341 -5.45 12.78 23.78
C ALA A 341 -5.89 11.31 23.87
N PHE A 342 -5.71 10.52 22.80
CA PHE A 342 -6.04 9.10 22.82
C PHE A 342 -5.16 8.30 23.78
N ASN A 343 -3.84 8.43 23.65
CA ASN A 343 -2.91 7.69 24.51
C ASN A 343 -3.12 8.04 25.99
N VAL A 344 -3.33 9.32 26.30
CA VAL A 344 -3.63 9.77 27.65
C VAL A 344 -5.00 9.29 28.13
N LYS A 345 -6.00 9.20 27.24
CA LYS A 345 -7.33 8.69 27.59
C LYS A 345 -7.28 7.22 27.96
N GLU A 346 -6.54 6.39 27.21
CA GLU A 346 -6.38 4.96 27.50
C GLU A 346 -5.73 4.74 28.87
N ASP A 347 -4.60 5.43 29.11
CA ASP A 347 -3.88 5.34 30.39
C ASP A 347 -4.74 5.82 31.57
N VAL A 348 -5.40 6.97 31.44
CA VAL A 348 -6.31 7.48 32.47
C VAL A 348 -7.48 6.52 32.70
N THR A 349 -8.08 5.96 31.65
CA THR A 349 -9.18 4.99 31.77
C THR A 349 -8.74 3.75 32.52
N LYS A 350 -7.51 3.28 32.29
CA LYS A 350 -6.92 2.16 33.01
C LYS A 350 -6.70 2.50 34.49
N ILE A 351 -6.15 3.67 34.80
CA ILE A 351 -5.93 4.14 36.17
C ILE A 351 -7.24 4.36 36.95
N LEU A 352 -8.29 4.86 36.30
CA LEU A 352 -9.58 5.10 36.93
C LEU A 352 -10.22 3.84 37.53
N LYS A 353 -9.84 2.64 37.07
CA LYS A 353 -10.32 1.38 37.65
C LYS A 353 -9.73 1.06 39.02
N VAL A 354 -8.62 1.67 39.41
CA VAL A 354 -7.84 1.27 40.58
C VAL A 354 -7.44 2.43 41.50
N VAL A 355 -7.72 3.66 41.09
CA VAL A 355 -7.28 4.87 41.80
C VAL A 355 -8.17 5.20 43.00
N LYS A 356 -7.53 5.60 44.11
CA LYS A 356 -8.18 5.83 45.42
C LYS A 356 -8.45 7.29 45.74
N ASN A 357 -7.56 8.16 45.28
CA ASN A 357 -7.61 9.60 45.51
C ASN A 357 -6.62 10.28 44.56
N ASP A 358 -6.53 11.60 44.67
CA ASP A 358 -5.68 12.42 43.82
C ASP A 358 -4.20 12.17 43.95
N LYS A 359 -3.70 11.92 45.16
CA LYS A 359 -2.29 11.62 45.40
C LYS A 359 -1.93 10.30 44.70
N HIS A 360 -2.78 9.29 44.90
CA HIS A 360 -2.63 7.98 44.26
C HIS A 360 -2.76 8.08 42.73
N PHE A 361 -3.63 8.95 42.20
CA PHE A 361 -3.71 9.20 40.76
C PHE A 361 -2.37 9.69 40.19
N LEU A 362 -1.75 10.67 40.84
CA LEU A 362 -0.47 11.24 40.40
C LEU A 362 0.64 10.18 40.47
N GLU A 363 0.70 9.39 41.55
CA GLU A 363 1.69 8.31 41.73
C GLU A 363 1.56 7.23 40.64
N LEU A 364 0.34 6.79 40.33
CA LEU A 364 0.09 5.79 39.29
C LEU A 364 0.43 6.34 37.90
N MET A 365 0.05 7.58 37.59
CA MET A 365 0.40 8.20 36.31
C MET A 365 1.92 8.39 36.17
N GLN A 366 2.63 8.77 37.25
CA GLN A 366 4.10 8.81 37.23
C GLN A 366 4.71 7.45 36.87
N THR A 367 4.16 6.37 37.42
CA THR A 367 4.59 4.99 37.12
C THR A 367 4.38 4.62 35.64
N LEU A 368 3.41 5.24 34.96
CA LEU A 368 3.16 5.06 33.53
C LEU A 368 4.08 5.91 32.62
N GLY A 369 4.95 6.76 33.18
CA GLY A 369 5.86 7.62 32.39
C GLY A 369 5.46 9.10 32.31
N TYR A 370 4.50 9.55 33.12
CA TYR A 370 4.10 10.96 33.20
C TYR A 370 4.93 11.72 34.24
N GLU A 371 6.10 12.19 33.85
CA GLU A 371 7.01 12.91 34.75
C GLU A 371 6.43 14.25 35.20
N ASN A 372 6.80 14.72 36.39
CA ASN A 372 6.37 16.02 36.93
C ASN A 372 4.85 16.30 36.88
N ILE A 373 4.02 15.24 36.88
CA ILE A 373 2.57 15.39 36.73
C ILE A 373 1.96 16.20 37.87
N LYS A 374 1.14 17.20 37.54
CA LYS A 374 0.43 18.08 38.49
C LYS A 374 -0.96 18.41 37.98
N PHE A 375 -1.94 18.47 38.86
CA PHE A 375 -3.28 18.92 38.50
C PHE A 375 -3.30 20.40 38.10
N LYS A 376 -4.05 20.70 37.05
CA LYS A 376 -4.35 22.06 36.59
C LYS A 376 -5.74 22.46 37.10
N ALA A 377 -5.80 23.57 37.82
CA ALA A 377 -7.06 24.14 38.32
C ALA A 377 -7.46 25.40 37.55
N LYS A 378 -8.77 25.63 37.40
CA LYS A 378 -9.37 26.88 36.89
C LYS A 378 -10.62 27.19 37.70
N ASN A 379 -11.01 28.47 37.72
CA ASN A 379 -12.30 28.87 38.26
C ASN A 379 -13.40 28.54 37.24
N VAL A 380 -14.33 27.68 37.62
CA VAL A 380 -15.52 27.31 36.85
C VAL A 380 -16.71 27.69 37.73
N GLU A 381 -17.58 28.58 37.25
CA GLU A 381 -18.78 29.03 37.98
C GLU A 381 -18.50 29.51 39.43
N GLY A 382 -17.39 30.22 39.63
CA GLY A 382 -17.00 30.78 40.94
C GLY A 382 -16.34 29.78 41.90
N LYS A 383 -16.19 28.50 41.52
CA LYS A 383 -15.47 27.49 42.30
C LYS A 383 -14.18 27.07 41.61
N ARG A 384 -13.12 26.88 42.39
CA ARG A 384 -11.83 26.40 41.89
C ARG A 384 -11.91 24.90 41.67
N GLU A 385 -11.97 24.48 40.42
CA GLU A 385 -12.07 23.07 40.02
C GLU A 385 -10.83 22.63 39.25
N ARG A 386 -10.56 21.32 39.29
CA ARG A 386 -9.48 20.73 38.50
C ARG A 386 -10.00 20.38 37.12
N VAL A 387 -9.38 20.97 36.11
CA VAL A 387 -9.84 20.90 34.72
C VAL A 387 -8.94 20.03 33.85
N GLY A 388 -7.85 19.52 34.41
CA GLY A 388 -6.81 18.80 33.67
C GLY A 388 -5.58 18.56 34.52
N PHE A 389 -4.49 18.20 33.85
CA PHE A 389 -3.17 18.05 34.45
C PHE A 389 -2.07 18.44 33.45
N THR A 390 -0.92 18.79 33.99
CA THR A 390 0.32 19.05 33.26
C THR A 390 1.33 17.97 33.59
N PHE A 391 2.19 17.60 32.66
CA PHE A 391 3.27 16.64 32.88
C PHE A 391 4.39 16.88 31.87
N THR A 392 5.54 16.29 32.12
CA THR A 392 6.69 16.24 31.21
C THR A 392 6.78 14.85 30.61
N ASN A 393 7.06 14.76 29.31
CA ASN A 393 7.40 13.51 28.63
C ASN A 393 8.42 13.85 27.54
N ASN A 394 9.50 13.07 27.43
CA ASN A 394 10.58 13.30 26.47
C ASN A 394 11.11 14.76 26.48
N ASN A 395 11.33 15.30 27.68
CA ASN A 395 11.79 16.69 27.93
C ASN A 395 10.83 17.80 27.45
N GLU A 396 9.57 17.48 27.12
CA GLU A 396 8.57 18.45 26.73
C GLU A 396 7.41 18.54 27.72
N ASN A 397 6.89 19.75 27.93
CA ASN A 397 5.78 19.99 28.84
C ASN A 397 4.43 19.96 28.13
N TYR A 398 3.54 19.11 28.62
CA TYR A 398 2.20 18.92 28.12
C TYR A 398 1.16 19.47 29.09
N THR A 399 0.04 19.94 28.53
CA THR A 399 -1.19 20.22 29.27
C THR A 399 -2.31 19.44 28.61
N VAL A 400 -2.98 18.59 29.40
CA VAL A 400 -4.16 17.85 28.95
C VAL A 400 -5.35 18.26 29.80
N TYR A 401 -6.45 18.62 29.15
CA TYR A 401 -7.70 18.96 29.83
C TYR A 401 -8.61 17.74 29.87
N LEU A 402 -9.31 17.53 30.99
CA LEU A 402 -10.18 16.36 31.18
C LEU A 402 -11.26 16.27 30.09
N ASN A 403 -11.80 17.42 29.67
CA ASN A 403 -12.82 17.48 28.61
C ASN A 403 -12.31 16.95 27.26
N SER A 404 -11.01 17.08 26.95
CA SER A 404 -10.40 16.53 25.73
C SER A 404 -10.30 15.00 25.76
N LEU A 405 -10.56 14.38 26.91
CA LEU A 405 -10.60 12.93 27.12
C LEU A 405 -12.05 12.43 27.29
N ASP A 406 -13.06 13.28 27.08
CA ASP A 406 -14.47 13.03 27.43
C ASP A 406 -14.70 12.78 28.93
N LEU A 407 -13.88 13.42 29.79
CA LEU A 407 -13.95 13.31 31.24
C LEU A 407 -14.15 14.69 31.90
N ASN A 408 -14.53 14.67 33.17
CA ASN A 408 -14.52 15.82 34.07
C ASN A 408 -14.06 15.37 35.47
N TYR A 409 -13.91 16.31 36.41
CA TYR A 409 -13.42 16.00 37.76
C TYR A 409 -14.37 15.09 38.55
N LYS A 410 -15.68 15.13 38.26
CA LYS A 410 -16.66 14.22 38.86
C LYS A 410 -16.35 12.77 38.51
N ASN A 411 -15.90 12.47 37.28
CA ASN A 411 -15.49 11.12 36.90
C ASN A 411 -14.37 10.57 37.80
N LEU A 412 -13.36 11.40 38.10
CA LEU A 412 -12.25 11.02 38.99
C LEU A 412 -12.75 10.78 40.42
N THR A 413 -13.54 11.71 40.97
CA THR A 413 -14.07 11.55 42.34
C THR A 413 -15.04 10.39 42.49
N THR A 414 -15.79 10.03 41.44
CA THR A 414 -16.59 8.80 41.41
C THR A 414 -15.71 7.55 41.45
N ALA A 415 -14.63 7.50 40.66
CA ALA A 415 -13.68 6.39 40.71
C ALA A 415 -13.05 6.23 42.09
N TYR A 416 -12.67 7.34 42.74
CA TYR A 416 -12.10 7.32 44.11
C TYR A 416 -13.06 6.70 45.12
N LYS A 417 -14.35 7.05 45.05
CA LYS A 417 -15.37 6.50 45.93
C LYS A 417 -15.58 5.01 45.68
N ASN A 418 -15.57 4.60 44.42
CA ASN A 418 -15.77 3.19 44.05
C ASN A 418 -14.59 2.29 44.45
N ASN A 419 -13.39 2.86 44.54
CA ASN A 419 -12.16 2.12 44.81
C ASN A 419 -11.61 2.35 46.23
N ILE A 420 -12.42 2.83 47.17
CA ILE A 420 -11.92 3.21 48.52
C ILE A 420 -11.24 2.03 49.23
N ASP A 421 -11.77 0.82 49.06
CA ASP A 421 -11.30 -0.43 49.69
C ASP A 421 -10.46 -1.31 48.76
N ILE A 422 -10.04 -0.82 47.58
CA ILE A 422 -9.27 -1.65 46.63
C ILE A 422 -7.94 -2.09 47.25
N LYS A 423 -7.60 -3.39 47.15
CA LYS A 423 -6.37 -3.93 47.74
C LYS A 423 -5.19 -3.75 46.80
N THR A 424 -3.98 -3.68 47.34
CA THR A 424 -2.74 -3.57 46.55
C THR A 424 -2.61 -4.69 45.52
N GLN A 425 -3.07 -5.90 45.85
CA GLN A 425 -3.08 -7.04 44.94
C GLN A 425 -3.97 -6.81 43.69
N ASP A 426 -5.11 -6.14 43.86
CA ASP A 426 -6.03 -5.85 42.75
C ASP A 426 -5.43 -4.78 41.82
N ILE A 427 -4.75 -3.79 42.40
CA ILE A 427 -4.00 -2.76 41.66
C ILE A 427 -2.89 -3.42 40.83
N GLN A 428 -2.10 -4.30 41.46
CA GLN A 428 -1.03 -5.03 40.78
C GLN A 428 -1.56 -5.91 39.65
N THR A 429 -2.69 -6.60 39.88
CA THR A 429 -3.31 -7.48 38.87
C THR A 429 -3.82 -6.68 37.68
N GLU A 430 -4.51 -5.56 37.90
CA GLU A 430 -5.06 -4.75 36.81
C GLU A 430 -3.95 -4.11 35.96
N LEU A 431 -2.83 -3.71 36.59
CA LEU A 431 -1.69 -3.09 35.91
C LEU A 431 -0.62 -4.10 35.46
N LEU A 432 -0.77 -5.38 35.80
CA LEU A 432 0.15 -6.43 35.38
C LEU A 432 0.18 -6.50 33.86
N ASN A 433 1.38 -6.43 33.28
CA ASN A 433 1.61 -6.43 31.83
C ASN A 433 0.95 -5.26 31.06
N TYR A 434 0.42 -4.25 31.74
CA TYR A 434 -0.10 -3.06 31.07
C TYR A 434 1.06 -2.22 30.55
N LYS A 435 1.11 -2.04 29.22
CA LYS A 435 2.06 -1.13 28.58
C LYS A 435 1.41 0.24 28.44
N ALA A 436 1.97 1.22 29.15
CA ALA A 436 1.52 2.61 29.10
C ALA A 436 1.52 3.13 27.66
N LYS A 437 0.38 3.68 27.23
CA LYS A 437 0.18 4.18 25.86
C LYS A 437 0.89 5.50 25.62
N ILE A 438 1.18 6.26 26.67
CA ILE A 438 1.98 7.48 26.56
C ILE A 438 3.38 7.23 25.99
N ASN A 439 3.94 6.03 26.17
CA ASN A 439 5.23 5.64 25.61
C ASN A 439 5.16 5.41 24.09
N ASP A 440 3.96 5.15 23.55
CA ASP A 440 3.70 5.02 22.12
C ASP A 440 3.43 6.40 21.45
N TYR A 441 3.31 7.49 22.24
CA TYR A 441 3.05 8.83 21.73
C TYR A 441 4.33 9.51 21.21
N ILE A 442 4.30 9.95 19.95
CA ILE A 442 5.39 10.73 19.33
C ILE A 442 4.96 12.21 19.23
N PRO A 443 5.66 13.14 19.90
CA PRO A 443 5.36 14.58 19.85
C PRO A 443 5.35 15.14 18.44
N LEU A 444 4.24 15.78 18.04
CA LEU A 444 4.10 16.39 16.71
C LEU A 444 4.60 17.83 16.63
N LYS A 445 4.92 18.45 17.77
CA LYS A 445 5.42 19.83 17.88
C LYS A 445 6.93 19.76 18.01
N GLN A 446 7.62 20.47 17.13
CA GLN A 446 9.09 20.53 17.01
C GLN A 446 9.75 19.23 16.57
N LYS A 447 9.85 19.09 15.25
CA LYS A 447 11.01 18.59 14.50
C LYS A 447 10.56 18.56 13.03
N THR A 448 11.41 19.01 12.11
CA THR A 448 11.11 19.13 10.67
C THR A 448 10.47 17.83 10.13
N TYR A 449 9.69 17.91 9.04
CA TYR A 449 9.02 16.76 8.43
C TYR A 449 9.94 15.52 8.27
N ASN A 450 11.24 15.75 8.06
CA ASN A 450 12.28 14.72 7.97
C ASN A 450 12.49 13.93 9.28
N ASN A 451 12.44 14.58 10.44
CA ASN A 451 12.63 13.93 11.74
C ASN A 451 11.40 13.13 12.18
N LYS A 452 10.18 13.50 11.74
CA LYS A 452 8.97 12.70 11.94
C LYS A 452 9.07 11.35 11.22
N ILE A 453 9.66 11.36 10.03
CA ILE A 453 9.88 10.14 9.25
C ILE A 453 11.00 9.30 9.90
N PHE A 454 12.07 9.92 10.37
CA PHE A 454 13.23 9.22 10.94
C PHE A 454 12.90 8.42 12.22
N TYR A 455 12.18 9.01 13.18
CA TYR A 455 11.80 8.31 14.42
C TYR A 455 10.72 7.23 14.21
N THR A 456 9.80 7.46 13.28
CA THR A 456 8.71 6.50 12.98
C THR A 456 9.25 5.25 12.28
N ILE A 457 10.35 5.37 11.53
CA ILE A 457 10.92 4.26 10.76
C ILE A 457 11.94 3.43 11.57
N TYR A 458 12.79 4.05 12.40
CA TYR A 458 14.01 3.34 12.84
C TYR A 458 14.12 2.93 14.32
N LYS A 459 13.25 3.36 15.25
CA LYS A 459 13.35 3.03 16.71
C LYS A 459 14.78 3.11 17.33
N ILE A 460 15.66 3.96 16.79
CA ILE A 460 17.03 4.15 17.30
C ILE A 460 17.06 5.41 18.16
N GLU A 461 17.50 5.30 19.41
CA GLU A 461 17.92 6.46 20.20
C GLU A 461 19.19 7.05 19.57
N PRO A 462 19.22 8.34 19.22
CA PRO A 462 20.43 8.96 18.71
C PRO A 462 21.43 9.10 19.87
N ASN A 463 22.48 8.29 19.83
CA ASN A 463 23.67 8.51 20.64
C ASN A 463 24.50 9.62 19.99
N ILE A 464 24.10 10.87 20.20
CA ILE A 464 24.88 12.04 19.79
C ILE A 464 24.91 13.01 20.96
N SER A 465 26.05 13.03 21.64
CA SER A 465 26.48 14.14 22.49
C SER A 465 26.53 15.40 21.63
N LEU A 466 25.74 16.40 21.97
CA LEU A 466 25.85 17.74 21.42
C LEU A 466 26.74 18.57 22.35
N GLU A 467 28.03 18.63 22.01
CA GLU A 467 28.79 19.87 22.14
C GLU A 467 28.73 20.62 20.79
#